data_AF-A0A7S0JVM2-F1
#
_entry.id   AF-A0A7S0JVM2-F1
#
_cell.length_a   1.000
_cell.length_b   1.000
_cell.length_c   1.000
_cell.angle_alpha   90.00
_cell.angle_beta   90.00
_cell.angle_gamma   90.00
#
_symmetry.space_group_name_H-M   'P 1'
#
loop_
_entity.id
_entity.type
_entity.pdbx_description
1 polymer ?
#
loop_
_entity_poly.entity_id
_entity_poly.type
_entity_poly.pdbx_seq_one_letter_code
_entity_poly.pdbx_strand_id
1 'polypeptide(L)'
;MAAQAAEATALQTKCETALASVAPAEEAAKAALGALKSSDVAEMKQMRRPAEAVKQVLAAVCVLLKEKPIKVTRSEGGKTVKVPDYWATAVKKLLTDSKFLSRIRKFKRDKLSAATVAELRPMVEAPGFDPATVRTVSVAAGSLCQWVRAMVAYYDVRLVVGPMEEDLARANAAVAEAEAALKEKRDEQAAVEAKLAALVSDFDASEAERRQLRERYDGGVAKAERADRLLGSLAGERRLWREQSASVQRRAECVLGDTLLAAGMDAYVGPYTSPTRAALLSQWSRWLDDEGIRWSGAAPRRATGDGDGAGASPASAGGAAAAAAGETAEPFRVEQLLSTSAAVQAWHANGLPADRLSTENAVLMQTSEQWPFLIDPQGQGLAWVRAQLAADAQADVAGAGAGAGAVAPAAGALAAEGGQGAERQAAGGSKGARRAAGAAPAAPPAIFARATDGRLEHE
;
A
#
# COMPACT_ATOMS: atom_id res chain seq x y z
N MET A 1 25.44 -37.47 -2.45
CA MET A 1 24.00 -37.76 -2.54
C MET A 1 23.60 -38.47 -3.81
N ALA A 2 23.31 -37.78 -4.93
CA ALA A 2 22.80 -38.45 -6.14
C ALA A 2 23.76 -39.53 -6.69
N ALA A 3 25.07 -39.27 -6.67
CA ALA A 3 26.09 -40.24 -7.06
C ALA A 3 26.11 -41.47 -6.13
N GLN A 4 26.09 -41.27 -4.81
CA GLN A 4 26.13 -42.36 -3.81
C GLN A 4 24.83 -43.19 -3.78
N ALA A 5 23.67 -42.56 -4.00
CA ALA A 5 22.39 -43.26 -4.13
C ALA A 5 22.29 -44.03 -5.46
N ALA A 6 22.84 -43.48 -6.55
CA ALA A 6 22.96 -44.19 -7.82
C ALA A 6 23.93 -45.39 -7.71
N GLU A 7 25.03 -45.25 -6.96
CA GLU A 7 25.96 -46.35 -6.67
C GLU A 7 25.31 -47.44 -5.82
N ALA A 8 24.57 -47.07 -4.76
CA ALA A 8 23.85 -48.02 -3.92
C ALA A 8 22.76 -48.81 -4.69
N THR A 9 21.97 -48.12 -5.52
CA THR A 9 20.95 -48.77 -6.38
C THR A 9 21.57 -49.60 -7.50
N ALA A 10 22.71 -49.17 -8.06
CA ALA A 10 23.46 -49.96 -9.03
C ALA A 10 24.09 -51.22 -8.40
N LEU A 11 24.55 -51.15 -7.15
CA LEU A 11 25.02 -52.32 -6.40
C LEU A 11 23.86 -53.24 -6.03
N GLN A 12 22.71 -52.68 -5.65
CA GLN A 12 21.51 -53.44 -5.33
C GLN A 12 21.02 -54.26 -6.52
N THR A 13 20.89 -53.62 -7.68
CA THR A 13 20.50 -54.30 -8.92
C THR A 13 21.50 -55.37 -9.33
N LYS A 14 22.81 -55.17 -9.11
CA LYS A 14 23.85 -56.19 -9.35
C LYS A 14 23.73 -57.38 -8.39
N CYS A 15 23.52 -57.14 -7.09
CA CYS A 15 23.29 -58.19 -6.09
C CYS A 15 22.04 -59.02 -6.43
N GLU A 16 20.93 -58.35 -6.72
CA GLU A 16 19.66 -58.98 -7.06
C GLU A 16 19.75 -59.77 -8.37
N THR A 17 20.45 -59.25 -9.39
CA THR A 17 20.67 -59.97 -10.65
C THR A 17 21.54 -61.21 -10.47
N ALA A 18 22.61 -61.10 -9.66
CA ALA A 18 23.47 -62.24 -9.35
C ALA A 18 22.71 -63.35 -8.61
N LEU A 19 21.90 -62.99 -7.59
CA LEU A 19 21.05 -63.93 -6.87
C LEU A 19 19.94 -64.54 -7.74
N ALA A 20 19.33 -63.73 -8.61
CA ALA A 20 18.29 -64.17 -9.55
C ALA A 20 18.80 -65.16 -10.59
N SER A 21 20.10 -65.12 -10.95
CA SER A 21 20.68 -66.05 -11.93
C SER A 21 20.68 -67.51 -11.45
N VAL A 22 20.78 -67.75 -10.13
CA VAL A 22 20.89 -69.11 -9.56
C VAL A 22 19.58 -69.60 -8.95
N ALA A 23 18.68 -68.70 -8.56
CA ALA A 23 17.34 -69.03 -8.10
C ALA A 23 16.58 -70.06 -8.99
N PRO A 24 16.55 -69.95 -10.34
CA PRO A 24 15.83 -70.92 -11.18
C PRO A 24 16.50 -72.30 -11.21
N ALA A 25 17.84 -72.35 -11.18
CA ALA A 25 18.58 -73.61 -11.16
C ALA A 25 18.36 -74.37 -9.85
N GLU A 26 18.24 -73.66 -8.73
CA GLU A 26 17.95 -74.23 -7.42
C GLU A 26 16.51 -74.70 -7.26
N GLU A 27 15.53 -73.91 -7.71
CA GLU A 27 14.12 -74.31 -7.63
C GLU A 27 13.85 -75.51 -8.56
N ALA A 28 14.46 -75.55 -9.75
CA ALA A 28 14.41 -76.72 -10.63
C ALA A 28 15.03 -77.96 -9.99
N ALA A 29 16.13 -77.81 -9.23
CA ALA A 29 16.73 -78.91 -8.49
C ALA A 29 15.87 -79.38 -7.30
N LYS A 30 15.29 -78.47 -6.52
CA LYS A 30 14.39 -78.80 -5.40
C LYS A 30 13.12 -79.49 -5.90
N ALA A 31 12.55 -79.02 -7.01
CA ALA A 31 11.40 -79.64 -7.66
C ALA A 31 11.72 -81.07 -8.14
N ALA A 32 12.88 -81.26 -8.78
CA ALA A 32 13.35 -82.57 -9.21
C ALA A 32 13.56 -83.55 -8.04
N LEU A 33 14.06 -83.07 -6.90
CA LEU A 33 14.19 -83.86 -5.67
C LEU A 33 12.86 -84.12 -4.94
N GLY A 34 11.89 -83.21 -5.07
CA GLY A 34 10.54 -83.36 -4.56
C GLY A 34 9.74 -84.43 -5.31
N ALA A 35 9.99 -84.58 -6.61
CA ALA A 35 9.35 -85.57 -7.48
C ALA A 35 9.83 -87.01 -7.25
N LEU A 36 10.96 -87.22 -6.58
CA LEU A 36 11.51 -88.56 -6.29
C LEU A 36 10.67 -89.32 -5.27
N LYS A 37 10.39 -90.59 -5.59
CA LYS A 37 9.72 -91.56 -4.72
C LYS A 37 10.73 -92.57 -4.14
N SER A 38 10.33 -93.27 -3.08
CA SER A 38 11.15 -94.34 -2.48
C SER A 38 11.39 -95.53 -3.42
N SER A 39 10.55 -95.71 -4.44
CA SER A 39 10.73 -96.68 -5.53
C SER A 39 11.98 -96.41 -6.36
N ASP A 40 12.25 -95.14 -6.69
CA ASP A 40 13.34 -94.74 -7.60
C ASP A 40 14.70 -94.90 -6.90
N VAL A 41 14.71 -94.79 -5.56
CA VAL A 41 15.87 -95.13 -4.70
C VAL A 41 16.12 -96.64 -4.66
N ALA A 42 15.06 -97.46 -4.73
CA ALA A 42 15.17 -98.91 -4.78
C ALA A 42 15.74 -99.40 -6.12
N GLU A 43 15.41 -98.74 -7.24
CA GLU A 43 15.98 -99.02 -8.57
C GLU A 43 17.50 -98.79 -8.60
N MET A 44 17.98 -97.72 -7.97
CA MET A 44 19.41 -97.45 -7.85
C MET A 44 20.15 -98.50 -7.00
N LYS A 45 19.48 -99.09 -6.02
CA LYS A 45 20.03 -100.15 -5.14
C LYS A 45 20.14 -101.51 -5.85
N GLN A 46 19.26 -101.81 -6.80
CA GLN A 46 19.21 -103.11 -7.50
C GLN A 46 20.22 -103.24 -8.65
N MET A 47 20.93 -102.17 -9.01
CA MET A 47 21.96 -102.21 -10.07
C MET A 47 23.20 -103.01 -9.64
N ARG A 48 23.30 -104.27 -10.12
CA ARG A 48 24.43 -105.17 -9.84
C ARG A 48 25.77 -104.71 -10.45
N ARG A 49 25.74 -103.92 -11.53
CA ARG A 49 26.89 -103.24 -12.16
C ARG A 49 26.45 -101.87 -12.70
N PRO A 50 26.67 -100.77 -11.96
CA PRO A 50 26.24 -99.44 -12.40
C PRO A 50 27.19 -98.83 -13.44
N ALA A 51 26.65 -98.00 -14.32
CA ALA A 51 27.42 -97.17 -15.24
C ALA A 51 28.28 -96.14 -14.50
N GLU A 52 29.42 -95.75 -15.07
CA GLU A 52 30.38 -94.83 -14.45
C GLU A 52 29.75 -93.47 -14.08
N ALA A 53 28.81 -92.96 -14.88
CA ALA A 53 28.09 -91.72 -14.58
C ALA A 53 27.27 -91.79 -13.27
N VAL A 54 26.65 -92.94 -12.96
CA VAL A 54 25.88 -93.13 -11.71
C VAL A 54 26.81 -93.23 -10.50
N LYS A 55 28.00 -93.85 -10.66
CA LYS A 55 29.01 -93.92 -9.59
C LYS A 55 29.54 -92.55 -9.24
N GLN A 56 29.79 -91.69 -10.24
CA GLN A 56 30.25 -90.33 -10.04
C GLN A 56 29.18 -89.46 -9.35
N VAL A 57 27.89 -89.59 -9.73
CA VAL A 57 26.78 -88.87 -9.08
C VAL A 57 26.60 -89.29 -7.63
N LEU A 58 26.63 -90.59 -7.33
CA LEU A 58 26.54 -91.04 -5.94
C LEU A 58 27.80 -90.72 -5.13
N ALA A 59 28.98 -90.70 -5.75
CA ALA A 59 30.21 -90.24 -5.10
C ALA A 59 30.12 -88.75 -4.74
N ALA A 60 29.62 -87.92 -5.66
CA ALA A 60 29.38 -86.51 -5.43
C ALA A 60 28.35 -86.28 -4.30
N VAL A 61 27.27 -87.07 -4.25
CA VAL A 61 26.30 -87.01 -3.14
C VAL A 61 26.90 -87.52 -1.82
N CYS A 62 27.79 -88.53 -1.83
CA CYS A 62 28.51 -88.99 -0.63
C CYS A 62 29.44 -87.91 -0.06
N VAL A 63 30.18 -87.23 -0.93
CA VAL A 63 31.10 -86.14 -0.56
C VAL A 63 30.32 -84.95 -0.01
N LEU A 64 29.19 -84.60 -0.64
CA LEU A 64 28.31 -83.52 -0.18
C LEU A 64 27.67 -83.80 1.20
N LEU A 65 27.35 -85.07 1.49
CA LEU A 65 26.85 -85.52 2.80
C LEU A 65 27.96 -85.85 3.81
N LYS A 66 29.24 -85.66 3.45
CA LYS A 66 30.44 -85.94 4.27
C LYS A 66 30.55 -87.40 4.75
N GLU A 67 30.13 -88.36 3.92
CA GLU A 67 30.22 -89.79 4.23
C GLU A 67 31.57 -90.36 3.76
N LYS A 68 32.36 -90.90 4.68
CA LYS A 68 33.71 -91.42 4.41
C LYS A 68 33.67 -92.68 3.52
N PRO A 69 34.51 -92.77 2.47
CA PRO A 69 34.54 -93.91 1.57
C PRO A 69 35.01 -95.20 2.25
N ILE A 70 34.35 -96.31 1.92
CA ILE A 70 34.73 -97.66 2.27
C ILE A 70 35.86 -98.09 1.31
N LYS A 71 36.98 -98.56 1.86
CA LYS A 71 38.12 -99.03 1.08
C LYS A 71 37.83 -100.43 0.56
N VAL A 72 37.83 -100.60 -0.77
CA VAL A 72 37.60 -101.89 -1.41
C VAL A 72 38.88 -102.27 -2.17
N THR A 73 39.29 -103.53 -2.07
CA THR A 73 40.48 -104.03 -2.77
C THR A 73 40.09 -104.39 -4.20
N ARG A 74 40.67 -103.68 -5.19
CA ARG A 74 40.52 -104.01 -6.62
C ARG A 74 41.85 -104.54 -7.13
N SER A 75 41.82 -105.64 -7.88
CA SER A 75 42.98 -106.15 -8.61
C SER A 75 42.95 -105.54 -10.01
N GLU A 76 43.91 -104.66 -10.29
CA GLU A 76 44.25 -104.21 -11.64
C GLU A 76 45.68 -104.67 -11.92
N GLY A 77 45.89 -105.40 -13.01
CA GLY A 77 47.23 -105.78 -13.47
C GLY A 77 48.06 -106.60 -12.46
N GLY A 78 47.45 -107.51 -11.71
CA GLY A 78 48.19 -108.45 -10.85
C GLY A 78 48.75 -107.88 -9.54
N LYS A 79 48.43 -106.63 -9.17
CA LYS A 79 48.71 -106.07 -7.82
C LYS A 79 47.43 -105.52 -7.17
N THR A 80 47.28 -105.79 -5.88
CA THR A 80 46.12 -105.36 -5.08
C THR A 80 46.25 -103.89 -4.71
N VAL A 81 45.43 -103.02 -5.30
CA VAL A 81 45.37 -101.58 -4.96
C VAL A 81 44.09 -101.31 -4.15
N LYS A 82 44.24 -100.62 -3.01
CA LYS A 82 43.10 -100.17 -2.18
C LYS A 82 42.53 -98.89 -2.80
N VAL A 83 41.48 -99.02 -3.61
CA VAL A 83 40.79 -97.89 -4.23
C VAL A 83 39.61 -97.48 -3.33
N PRO A 84 39.44 -96.18 -2.99
CA PRO A 84 38.27 -95.71 -2.25
C PRO A 84 37.03 -95.83 -3.15
N ASP A 85 36.13 -96.78 -2.83
CA ASP A 85 34.91 -96.99 -3.60
C ASP A 85 33.74 -96.28 -2.92
N TYR A 86 33.33 -95.16 -3.52
CA TYR A 86 32.16 -94.43 -3.09
C TYR A 86 30.85 -95.17 -3.41
N TRP A 87 30.85 -96.14 -4.33
CA TRP A 87 29.67 -96.93 -4.67
C TRP A 87 29.24 -97.87 -3.53
N ALA A 88 30.18 -98.65 -2.98
CA ALA A 88 29.90 -99.55 -1.85
C ALA A 88 29.43 -98.77 -0.60
N THR A 89 29.94 -97.55 -0.44
CA THR A 89 29.56 -96.62 0.63
C THR A 89 28.16 -96.06 0.42
N ALA A 90 27.84 -95.60 -0.79
CA ALA A 90 26.53 -95.09 -1.15
C ALA A 90 25.44 -96.16 -1.00
N VAL A 91 25.68 -97.38 -1.48
CA VAL A 91 24.68 -98.46 -1.40
C VAL A 91 24.43 -98.91 0.05
N LYS A 92 25.51 -99.03 0.85
CA LYS A 92 25.42 -99.53 2.23
C LYS A 92 24.92 -98.49 3.23
N LYS A 93 25.22 -97.20 3.02
CA LYS A 93 24.89 -96.12 3.99
C LYS A 93 23.88 -95.10 3.49
N LEU A 94 23.84 -94.77 2.19
CA LEU A 94 22.91 -93.77 1.65
C LEU A 94 21.62 -94.40 1.15
N LEU A 95 21.69 -95.43 0.31
CA LEU A 95 20.52 -96.06 -0.31
C LEU A 95 19.79 -97.10 0.58
N THR A 96 20.36 -97.42 1.75
CA THR A 96 19.73 -98.28 2.77
C THR A 96 19.02 -97.47 3.86
N ASP A 97 19.34 -96.17 3.99
CA ASP A 97 18.73 -95.29 4.99
C ASP A 97 17.36 -94.78 4.51
N SER A 98 16.30 -95.12 5.25
CA SER A 98 14.92 -94.66 4.99
C SER A 98 14.76 -93.14 5.13
N LYS A 99 15.70 -92.44 5.78
CA LYS A 99 15.70 -90.98 5.98
C LYS A 99 16.54 -90.21 4.95
N PHE A 100 17.17 -90.87 3.98
CA PHE A 100 18.06 -90.26 2.99
C PHE A 100 17.39 -89.12 2.19
N LEU A 101 16.21 -89.35 1.62
CA LEU A 101 15.47 -88.31 0.88
C LEU A 101 15.08 -87.12 1.77
N SER A 102 14.78 -87.36 3.05
CA SER A 102 14.51 -86.27 4.00
C SER A 102 15.78 -85.48 4.35
N ARG A 103 16.96 -86.11 4.34
CA ARG A 103 18.25 -85.42 4.61
C ARG A 103 18.62 -84.49 3.45
N ILE A 104 18.44 -84.94 2.21
CA ILE A 104 18.71 -84.14 1.00
C ILE A 104 17.73 -82.98 0.88
N ARG A 105 16.43 -83.21 1.09
CA ARG A 105 15.40 -82.15 1.03
C ARG A 105 15.56 -81.08 2.11
N LYS A 106 16.10 -81.44 3.28
CA LYS A 106 16.34 -80.50 4.40
C LYS A 106 17.78 -79.95 4.45
N PHE A 107 18.60 -80.23 3.44
CA PHE A 107 19.98 -79.77 3.42
C PHE A 107 20.03 -78.24 3.27
N LYS A 108 20.63 -77.56 4.25
CA LYS A 108 20.74 -76.10 4.24
C LYS A 108 21.91 -75.66 3.36
N ARG A 109 21.64 -74.70 2.49
CA ARG A 109 22.55 -74.07 1.52
C ARG A 109 23.84 -73.50 2.15
N ASP A 110 23.83 -73.26 3.46
CA ASP A 110 24.96 -72.69 4.22
C ASP A 110 25.99 -73.73 4.71
N LYS A 111 25.72 -75.05 4.53
CA LYS A 111 26.61 -76.13 4.98
C LYS A 111 27.63 -76.58 3.94
N LEU A 112 27.61 -75.98 2.75
CA LEU A 112 28.62 -76.18 1.71
C LEU A 112 29.91 -75.44 2.10
N SER A 113 30.91 -76.18 2.55
CA SER A 113 32.25 -75.65 2.81
C SER A 113 33.09 -75.62 1.54
N ALA A 114 34.01 -74.64 1.42
CA ALA A 114 34.98 -74.52 0.33
C ALA A 114 35.69 -75.84 0.00
N ALA A 115 36.07 -76.60 1.04
CA ALA A 115 36.71 -77.91 0.91
C ALA A 115 35.82 -78.95 0.22
N THR A 116 34.52 -78.95 0.48
CA THR A 116 33.57 -79.89 -0.11
C THR A 116 33.26 -79.52 -1.56
N VAL A 117 33.19 -78.23 -1.89
CA VAL A 117 32.98 -77.79 -3.28
C VAL A 117 34.24 -78.01 -4.14
N ALA A 118 35.44 -77.86 -3.57
CA ALA A 118 36.70 -78.16 -4.25
C ALA A 118 36.85 -79.66 -4.60
N GLU A 119 36.36 -80.57 -3.75
CA GLU A 119 36.32 -82.01 -4.03
C GLU A 119 35.24 -82.39 -5.07
N LEU A 120 34.15 -81.62 -5.15
CA LEU A 120 33.05 -81.84 -6.09
C LEU A 120 33.30 -81.24 -7.47
N ARG A 121 34.08 -80.16 -7.59
CA ARG A 121 34.41 -79.49 -8.86
C ARG A 121 34.98 -80.44 -9.93
N PRO A 122 36.02 -81.27 -9.65
CA PRO A 122 36.53 -82.21 -10.66
C PRO A 122 35.53 -83.34 -11.00
N MET A 123 34.55 -83.62 -10.15
CA MET A 123 33.49 -84.62 -10.41
C MET A 123 32.35 -84.05 -11.25
N VAL A 124 32.07 -82.75 -11.11
CA VAL A 124 31.03 -82.02 -11.85
C VAL A 124 31.51 -81.60 -13.24
N GLU A 125 32.81 -81.32 -13.41
CA GLU A 125 33.43 -80.96 -14.69
C GLU A 125 33.80 -82.18 -15.56
N ALA A 126 33.67 -83.42 -15.03
CA ALA A 126 33.92 -84.63 -15.81
C ALA A 126 32.89 -84.79 -16.96
N PRO A 127 33.31 -85.16 -18.19
CA PRO A 127 32.47 -85.19 -19.41
C PRO A 127 31.37 -86.27 -19.45
N GLY A 128 30.86 -86.72 -18.29
CA GLY A 128 29.70 -87.59 -18.13
C GLY A 128 28.69 -87.12 -17.07
N PHE A 129 28.92 -85.96 -16.43
CA PHE A 129 28.12 -85.42 -15.33
C PHE A 129 27.07 -84.40 -15.81
N ASP A 130 26.32 -84.75 -16.87
CA ASP A 130 25.26 -83.89 -17.38
C ASP A 130 23.87 -84.40 -16.95
N PRO A 131 22.97 -83.54 -16.42
CA PRO A 131 21.64 -83.98 -16.02
C PRO A 131 20.88 -84.67 -17.16
N ALA A 132 21.13 -84.31 -18.42
CA ALA A 132 20.48 -84.94 -19.57
C ALA A 132 21.05 -86.35 -19.86
N THR A 133 22.36 -86.54 -19.81
CA THR A 133 23.01 -87.83 -20.07
C THR A 133 22.85 -88.83 -18.92
N VAL A 134 22.70 -88.34 -17.69
CA VAL A 134 22.45 -89.19 -16.52
C VAL A 134 20.97 -89.61 -16.46
N ARG A 135 20.03 -88.77 -16.91
CA ARG A 135 18.59 -89.10 -16.97
C ARG A 135 18.27 -90.26 -17.91
N THR A 136 19.05 -90.48 -18.97
CA THR A 136 18.87 -91.63 -19.88
C THR A 136 19.23 -92.96 -19.22
N VAL A 137 20.11 -92.94 -18.21
CA VAL A 137 20.54 -94.12 -17.44
C VAL A 137 19.70 -94.30 -16.17
N SER A 138 19.33 -93.21 -15.50
CA SER A 138 18.42 -93.23 -14.35
C SER A 138 17.85 -91.84 -14.07
N VAL A 139 16.51 -91.74 -14.01
CA VAL A 139 15.79 -90.51 -13.66
C VAL A 139 16.17 -90.02 -12.26
N ALA A 140 16.37 -90.95 -11.32
CA ALA A 140 16.80 -90.65 -9.96
C ALA A 140 18.23 -90.08 -9.91
N ALA A 141 19.18 -90.69 -10.62
CA ALA A 141 20.55 -90.16 -10.70
C ALA A 141 20.61 -88.79 -11.40
N GLY A 142 19.74 -88.55 -12.39
CA GLY A 142 19.68 -87.27 -13.11
C GLY A 142 19.20 -86.10 -12.25
N SER A 143 18.20 -86.33 -11.38
CA SER A 143 17.73 -85.32 -10.43
C SER A 143 18.75 -85.01 -9.31
N LEU A 144 19.50 -86.02 -8.85
CA LEU A 144 20.61 -85.84 -7.91
C LEU A 144 21.78 -85.07 -8.53
N CYS A 145 22.10 -85.35 -9.80
CA CYS A 145 23.11 -84.61 -10.57
C CYS A 145 22.73 -83.14 -10.72
N GLN A 146 21.48 -82.85 -11.12
CA GLN A 146 20.96 -81.48 -11.24
C GLN A 146 21.03 -80.71 -9.93
N TRP A 147 20.74 -81.39 -8.80
CA TRP A 147 20.85 -80.80 -7.48
C TRP A 147 22.28 -80.48 -7.07
N VAL A 148 23.23 -81.40 -7.28
CA VAL A 148 24.64 -81.15 -6.97
C VAL A 148 25.18 -79.98 -7.80
N ARG A 149 24.83 -79.88 -9.10
CA ARG A 149 25.22 -78.75 -9.96
C ARG A 149 24.62 -77.42 -9.50
N ALA A 150 23.34 -77.40 -9.15
CA ALA A 150 22.68 -76.19 -8.64
C ALA A 150 23.28 -75.71 -7.30
N MET A 151 23.70 -76.63 -6.42
CA MET A 151 24.33 -76.29 -5.14
C MET A 151 25.75 -75.72 -5.31
N VAL A 152 26.54 -76.23 -6.27
CA VAL A 152 27.87 -75.70 -6.59
C VAL A 152 27.76 -74.31 -7.24
N ALA A 153 26.85 -74.13 -8.21
CA ALA A 153 26.59 -72.83 -8.84
C ALA A 153 26.14 -71.75 -7.83
N TYR A 154 25.36 -72.13 -6.81
CA TYR A 154 24.97 -71.22 -5.74
C TYR A 154 26.13 -70.81 -4.83
N TYR A 155 27.01 -71.75 -4.48
CA TYR A 155 28.17 -71.44 -3.66
C TYR A 155 29.11 -70.45 -4.36
N ASP A 156 29.33 -70.63 -5.67
CA ASP A 156 30.15 -69.72 -6.47
C ASP A 156 29.55 -68.30 -6.55
N VAL A 157 28.23 -68.18 -6.72
CA VAL A 157 27.56 -66.86 -6.70
C VAL A 157 27.56 -66.24 -5.31
N ARG A 158 27.42 -67.04 -4.24
CA ARG A 158 27.42 -66.53 -2.87
C ARG A 158 28.79 -65.98 -2.43
N LEU A 159 29.89 -66.53 -2.95
CA LEU A 159 31.22 -65.96 -2.75
C LEU A 159 31.34 -64.54 -3.33
N VAL A 160 30.62 -64.25 -4.41
CA VAL A 160 30.59 -62.93 -5.05
C VAL A 160 29.58 -62.00 -4.37
N VAL A 161 28.42 -62.51 -3.98
CA VAL A 161 27.34 -61.71 -3.38
C VAL A 161 27.66 -61.29 -1.93
N GLY A 162 28.37 -62.10 -1.14
CA GLY A 162 28.75 -61.75 0.24
C GLY A 162 29.47 -60.41 0.39
N PRO A 163 30.62 -60.17 -0.28
CA PRO A 163 31.28 -58.86 -0.23
C PRO A 163 30.43 -57.74 -0.84
N MET A 164 29.61 -58.04 -1.85
CA MET A 164 28.71 -57.04 -2.45
C MET A 164 27.57 -56.62 -1.51
N GLU A 165 27.08 -57.51 -0.65
CA GLU A 165 26.09 -57.21 0.38
C GLU A 165 26.69 -56.31 1.48
N GLU A 166 27.94 -56.55 1.87
CA GLU A 166 28.67 -55.69 2.81
C GLU A 166 28.92 -54.29 2.21
N ASP A 167 29.30 -54.22 0.93
CA ASP A 167 29.50 -52.95 0.23
C ASP A 167 28.19 -52.18 0.02
N LEU A 168 27.09 -52.88 -0.26
CA LEU A 168 25.74 -52.30 -0.32
C LEU A 168 25.29 -51.77 1.05
N ALA A 169 25.54 -52.52 2.12
CA ALA A 169 25.22 -52.09 3.48
C ALA A 169 26.02 -50.83 3.85
N ARG A 170 27.31 -50.77 3.50
CA ARG A 170 28.19 -49.61 3.70
C ARG A 170 27.71 -48.39 2.90
N ALA A 171 27.36 -48.58 1.62
CA ALA A 171 26.87 -47.51 0.76
C ALA A 171 25.52 -46.96 1.23
N ASN A 172 24.59 -47.83 1.65
CA ASN A 172 23.30 -47.43 2.21
C ASN A 172 23.46 -46.70 3.55
N ALA A 173 24.38 -47.13 4.41
CA ALA A 173 24.68 -46.42 5.65
C ALA A 173 25.22 -45.01 5.37
N ALA A 174 26.15 -44.87 4.41
CA ALA A 174 26.69 -43.57 4.02
C ALA A 174 25.62 -42.64 3.40
N VAL A 175 24.69 -43.18 2.61
CA VAL A 175 23.55 -42.42 2.08
C VAL A 175 22.62 -41.98 3.22
N ALA A 176 22.32 -42.86 4.18
CA ALA A 176 21.47 -42.54 5.31
C ALA A 176 22.07 -41.45 6.23
N GLU A 177 23.37 -41.52 6.52
CA GLU A 177 24.08 -40.48 7.28
C GLU A 177 24.03 -39.12 6.57
N ALA A 178 24.26 -39.13 5.26
CA ALA A 178 24.27 -37.90 4.48
C ALA A 178 22.85 -37.33 4.26
N GLU A 179 21.81 -38.17 4.21
CA GLU A 179 20.41 -37.74 4.22
C GLU A 179 20.02 -37.13 5.57
N ALA A 180 20.49 -37.70 6.68
CA ALA A 180 20.25 -37.15 8.02
C ALA A 180 20.91 -35.76 8.19
N ALA A 181 22.17 -35.61 7.80
CA ALA A 181 22.88 -34.33 7.86
C ALA A 181 22.22 -33.26 6.97
N LEU A 182 21.77 -33.66 5.78
CA LEU A 182 21.09 -32.77 4.85
C LEU A 182 19.68 -32.37 5.33
N LYS A 183 18.98 -33.27 6.03
CA LYS A 183 17.72 -32.95 6.70
C LYS A 183 17.94 -31.91 7.80
N GLU A 184 18.94 -32.09 8.66
CA GLU A 184 19.29 -31.12 9.70
C GLU A 184 19.57 -29.72 9.11
N LYS A 185 20.35 -29.63 8.04
CA LYS A 185 20.60 -28.35 7.37
C LYS A 185 19.38 -27.72 6.72
N ARG A 186 18.46 -28.53 6.18
CA ARG A 186 17.18 -28.03 5.67
C ARG A 186 16.27 -27.54 6.78
N ASP A 187 16.24 -28.22 7.92
CA ASP A 187 15.47 -27.82 9.09
C ASP A 187 16.03 -26.51 9.68
N GLU A 188 17.36 -26.37 9.77
CA GLU A 188 18.04 -25.11 10.14
C GLU A 188 17.68 -23.96 9.17
N GLN A 189 17.74 -24.21 7.85
CA GLN A 189 17.40 -23.21 6.84
C GLN A 189 15.94 -22.80 6.95
N ALA A 190 15.01 -23.76 7.07
CA ALA A 190 13.59 -23.50 7.22
C ALA A 190 13.30 -22.67 8.48
N ALA A 191 14.02 -22.93 9.59
CA ALA A 191 13.88 -22.16 10.82
C ALA A 191 14.38 -20.71 10.66
N VAL A 192 15.46 -20.48 9.91
CA VAL A 192 15.97 -19.13 9.62
C VAL A 192 15.03 -18.37 8.67
N GLU A 193 14.54 -19.02 7.62
CA GLU A 193 13.58 -18.44 6.69
C GLU A 193 12.26 -18.08 7.38
N ALA A 194 11.79 -18.90 8.32
CA ALA A 194 10.62 -18.59 9.14
C ALA A 194 10.84 -17.36 10.04
N LYS A 195 12.03 -17.23 10.66
CA LYS A 195 12.39 -16.05 11.44
C LYS A 195 12.47 -14.79 10.57
N LEU A 196 13.05 -14.90 9.39
CA LEU A 196 13.13 -13.79 8.44
C LEU A 196 11.74 -13.34 7.99
N ALA A 197 10.86 -14.28 7.65
CA ALA A 197 9.49 -13.99 7.24
C ALA A 197 8.71 -13.27 8.36
N ALA A 198 8.87 -13.71 9.62
CA ALA A 198 8.28 -13.02 10.77
C ALA A 198 8.82 -11.60 10.92
N LEU A 199 10.14 -11.41 10.85
CA LEU A 199 10.78 -10.10 10.97
C LEU A 199 10.37 -9.13 9.86
N VAL A 200 10.23 -9.63 8.62
CA VAL A 200 9.76 -8.84 7.48
C VAL A 200 8.31 -8.44 7.69
N SER A 201 7.45 -9.36 8.14
CA SER A 201 6.05 -9.04 8.44
C SER A 201 5.93 -7.96 9.54
N ASP A 202 6.73 -8.06 10.60
CA ASP A 202 6.74 -7.07 11.69
C ASP A 202 7.28 -5.71 11.21
N PHE A 203 8.29 -5.71 10.35
CA PHE A 203 8.84 -4.51 9.73
C PHE A 203 7.80 -3.82 8.83
N ASP A 204 7.12 -4.58 7.97
CA ASP A 204 6.09 -4.06 7.08
C ASP A 204 4.90 -3.48 7.85
N ALA A 205 4.49 -4.14 8.96
CA ALA A 205 3.47 -3.62 9.86
C ALA A 205 3.91 -2.28 10.50
N SER A 206 5.15 -2.22 11.00
CA SER A 206 5.71 -1.00 11.59
C SER A 206 5.83 0.14 10.57
N GLU A 207 6.22 -0.15 9.32
CA GLU A 207 6.27 0.82 8.24
C GLU A 207 4.88 1.33 7.84
N ALA A 208 3.88 0.46 7.81
CA ALA A 208 2.50 0.83 7.54
C ALA A 208 1.94 1.77 8.60
N GLU A 209 2.20 1.49 9.89
CA GLU A 209 1.85 2.39 11.00
C GLU A 209 2.57 3.73 10.86
N ARG A 210 3.89 3.71 10.63
CA ARG A 210 4.69 4.92 10.43
C ARG A 210 4.13 5.80 9.31
N ARG A 211 3.71 5.18 8.18
CA ARG A 211 3.10 5.89 7.06
C ARG A 211 1.78 6.55 7.46
N GLN A 212 0.89 5.82 8.13
CA GLN A 212 -0.40 6.37 8.58
C GLN A 212 -0.21 7.53 9.57
N LEU A 213 0.73 7.43 10.51
CA LEU A 213 1.03 8.52 11.43
C LEU A 213 1.55 9.75 10.69
N ARG A 214 2.42 9.55 9.70
CA ARG A 214 2.95 10.64 8.88
C ARG A 214 1.86 11.35 8.08
N GLU A 215 0.97 10.62 7.43
CA GLU A 215 -0.17 11.21 6.71
C GLU A 215 -1.08 12.04 7.62
N ARG A 216 -1.37 11.54 8.84
CA ARG A 216 -2.14 12.29 9.83
C ARG A 216 -1.40 13.55 10.30
N TYR A 217 -0.10 13.45 10.51
CA TYR A 217 0.75 14.58 10.90
C TYR A 217 0.78 15.65 9.81
N ASP A 218 1.09 15.27 8.56
CA ASP A 218 1.16 16.18 7.42
C ASP A 218 -0.21 16.84 7.15
N GLY A 219 -1.30 16.07 7.29
CA GLY A 219 -2.67 16.61 7.22
C GLY A 219 -2.97 17.62 8.33
N GLY A 220 -2.47 17.39 9.55
CA GLY A 220 -2.56 18.31 10.68
C GLY A 220 -1.79 19.60 10.45
N VAL A 221 -0.54 19.51 9.99
CA VAL A 221 0.31 20.67 9.64
C VAL A 221 -0.35 21.51 8.56
N ALA A 222 -0.79 20.89 7.46
CA ALA A 222 -1.46 21.63 6.38
C ALA A 222 -2.75 22.31 6.84
N LYS A 223 -3.47 21.73 7.80
CA LYS A 223 -4.66 22.35 8.40
C LYS A 223 -4.28 23.55 9.29
N ALA A 224 -3.20 23.44 10.07
CA ALA A 224 -2.68 24.54 10.87
C ALA A 224 -2.25 25.72 9.99
N GLU A 225 -1.47 25.48 8.94
CA GLU A 225 -1.04 26.53 8.00
C GLU A 225 -2.21 27.24 7.30
N ARG A 226 -3.28 26.51 6.97
CA ARG A 226 -4.51 27.13 6.44
C ARG A 226 -5.20 27.98 7.50
N ALA A 227 -5.26 27.50 8.74
CA ALA A 227 -5.84 28.26 9.85
C ALA A 227 -5.06 29.54 10.13
N ASP A 228 -3.72 29.50 10.13
CA ASP A 228 -2.88 30.66 10.37
C ASP A 228 -3.03 31.73 9.28
N ARG A 229 -3.10 31.31 8.01
CA ARG A 229 -3.39 32.23 6.90
C ARG A 229 -4.75 32.91 7.07
N LEU A 230 -5.78 32.15 7.42
CA LEU A 230 -7.12 32.69 7.68
C LEU A 230 -7.12 33.64 8.88
N LEU A 231 -6.50 33.26 9.99
CA LEU A 231 -6.37 34.10 11.19
C LEU A 231 -5.60 35.39 10.88
N GLY A 232 -4.56 35.33 10.05
CA GLY A 232 -3.84 36.52 9.59
C GLY A 232 -4.73 37.47 8.79
N SER A 233 -5.49 36.95 7.82
CA SER A 233 -6.43 37.77 7.03
C SER A 233 -7.54 38.39 7.91
N LEU A 234 -8.14 37.58 8.78
CA LEU A 234 -9.20 38.01 9.70
C LEU A 234 -8.68 39.01 10.74
N ALA A 235 -7.42 38.91 11.17
CA ALA A 235 -6.82 39.88 12.08
C ALA A 235 -6.65 41.26 11.41
N GLY A 236 -6.30 41.28 10.11
CA GLY A 236 -6.27 42.49 9.30
C GLY A 236 -7.66 43.12 9.17
N GLU A 237 -8.67 42.33 8.80
CA GLU A 237 -10.06 42.79 8.70
C GLU A 237 -10.59 43.31 10.05
N ARG A 238 -10.32 42.60 11.14
CA ARG A 238 -10.70 43.04 12.49
C ARG A 238 -10.10 44.40 12.86
N ARG A 239 -8.85 44.66 12.46
CA ARG A 239 -8.23 45.98 12.68
C ARG A 239 -8.95 47.05 11.88
N LEU A 240 -9.21 46.81 10.60
CA LEU A 240 -9.93 47.74 9.73
C LEU A 240 -11.34 48.04 10.26
N TRP A 241 -12.09 47.04 10.69
CA TRP A 241 -13.43 47.24 11.25
C TRP A 241 -13.41 48.01 12.56
N ARG A 242 -12.38 47.82 13.41
CA ARG A 242 -12.20 48.62 14.62
C ARG A 242 -11.91 50.08 14.29
N GLU A 243 -11.02 50.34 13.34
CA GLU A 243 -10.68 51.70 12.90
C GLU A 243 -11.90 52.39 12.25
N GLN A 244 -12.64 51.68 11.40
CA GLN A 244 -13.88 52.17 10.79
C GLN A 244 -14.97 52.42 11.82
N SER A 245 -15.18 51.50 12.76
CA SER A 245 -16.17 51.67 13.84
C SER A 245 -15.83 52.88 14.70
N ALA A 246 -14.54 53.08 15.05
CA ALA A 246 -14.12 54.25 15.81
C ALA A 246 -14.25 55.56 15.02
N SER A 247 -14.00 55.54 13.70
CA SER A 247 -14.23 56.68 12.82
C SER A 247 -15.71 57.05 12.74
N VAL A 248 -16.59 56.06 12.55
CA VAL A 248 -18.04 56.27 12.53
C VAL A 248 -18.54 56.78 13.88
N GLN A 249 -18.04 56.25 14.99
CA GLN A 249 -18.39 56.72 16.33
C GLN A 249 -18.01 58.21 16.52
N ARG A 250 -16.79 58.60 16.14
CA ARG A 250 -16.35 60.00 16.17
C ARG A 250 -17.23 60.90 15.30
N ARG A 251 -17.58 60.44 14.09
CA ARG A 251 -18.48 61.19 13.20
C ARG A 251 -19.87 61.34 13.83
N ALA A 252 -20.42 60.28 14.41
CA ALA A 252 -21.73 60.28 15.07
C ALA A 252 -21.81 61.32 16.20
N GLU A 253 -20.76 61.44 17.00
CA GLU A 253 -20.65 62.46 18.04
C GLU A 253 -20.64 63.90 17.48
N CYS A 254 -20.07 64.11 16.29
CA CYS A 254 -19.97 65.42 15.65
C CYS A 254 -21.16 65.79 14.76
N VAL A 255 -22.09 64.86 14.45
CA VAL A 255 -23.21 65.12 13.52
C VAL A 255 -24.05 66.31 13.97
N LEU A 256 -24.31 66.46 15.28
CA LEU A 256 -25.14 67.56 15.77
C LEU A 256 -24.51 68.92 15.48
N GLY A 257 -23.23 69.10 15.77
CA GLY A 257 -22.54 70.36 15.48
C GLY A 257 -22.39 70.59 13.98
N ASP A 258 -22.04 69.56 13.22
CA ASP A 258 -21.85 69.66 11.77
C ASP A 258 -23.16 69.99 11.04
N THR A 259 -24.29 69.42 11.48
CA THR A 259 -25.62 69.74 10.92
C THR A 259 -26.07 71.15 11.25
N LEU A 260 -25.79 71.65 12.46
CA LEU A 260 -26.08 73.05 12.82
C LEU A 260 -25.26 74.04 11.99
N LEU A 261 -23.96 73.78 11.81
CA LEU A 261 -23.11 74.62 10.95
C LEU A 261 -23.57 74.58 9.49
N ALA A 262 -23.91 73.40 8.97
CA ALA A 262 -24.41 73.24 7.61
C ALA A 262 -25.75 73.96 7.40
N ALA A 263 -26.71 73.81 8.31
CA ALA A 263 -27.99 74.50 8.23
C ALA A 263 -27.83 76.03 8.36
N GLY A 264 -26.92 76.49 9.21
CA GLY A 264 -26.56 77.91 9.30
C GLY A 264 -25.94 78.45 8.01
N MET A 265 -25.09 77.64 7.35
CA MET A 265 -24.54 77.96 6.04
C MET A 265 -25.63 78.06 4.96
N ASP A 266 -26.53 77.07 4.91
CA ASP A 266 -27.63 77.04 3.95
C ASP A 266 -28.57 78.25 4.09
N ALA A 267 -28.95 78.59 5.31
CA ALA A 267 -29.92 79.66 5.56
C ALA A 267 -29.34 81.08 5.43
N TYR A 268 -28.11 81.31 5.88
CA TYR A 268 -27.61 82.68 6.08
C TYR A 268 -26.37 83.05 5.24
N VAL A 269 -25.59 82.07 4.77
CA VAL A 269 -24.24 82.35 4.24
C VAL A 269 -24.24 82.67 2.74
N GLY A 270 -25.29 82.29 2.00
CA GLY A 270 -25.41 82.46 0.55
C GLY A 270 -25.00 83.85 0.01
N PRO A 271 -25.53 84.97 0.54
CA PRO A 271 -25.21 86.31 0.03
C PRO A 271 -23.80 86.83 0.37
N TYR A 272 -23.07 86.19 1.28
CA TYR A 272 -21.79 86.70 1.80
C TYR A 272 -20.59 86.20 1.00
N THR A 273 -19.50 86.98 1.01
CA THR A 273 -18.22 86.62 0.36
C THR A 273 -17.36 85.71 1.24
N SER A 274 -16.46 84.94 0.63
CA SER A 274 -15.57 83.98 1.31
C SER A 274 -14.97 84.43 2.66
N PRO A 275 -14.39 85.64 2.82
CA PRO A 275 -13.84 86.06 4.12
C PRO A 275 -14.92 86.23 5.19
N THR A 276 -16.09 86.77 4.83
CA THR A 276 -17.23 86.91 5.76
C THR A 276 -17.82 85.55 6.12
N ARG A 277 -17.91 84.61 5.17
CA ARG A 277 -18.33 83.23 5.43
C ARG A 277 -17.41 82.56 6.46
N ALA A 278 -16.10 82.70 6.28
CA ALA A 278 -15.10 82.17 7.19
C ALA A 278 -15.19 82.79 8.61
N ALA A 279 -15.44 84.10 8.70
CA ALA A 279 -15.63 84.79 9.98
C ALA A 279 -16.90 84.31 10.71
N LEU A 280 -18.02 84.15 10.00
CA LEU A 280 -19.27 83.61 10.55
C LEU A 280 -19.10 82.18 11.05
N LEU A 281 -18.49 81.30 10.24
CA LEU A 281 -18.19 79.93 10.64
C LEU A 281 -17.30 79.86 11.86
N SER A 282 -16.27 80.72 11.94
CA SER A 282 -15.37 80.79 13.09
C SER A 282 -16.09 81.29 14.35
N GLN A 283 -17.11 82.15 14.21
CA GLN A 283 -17.92 82.60 15.33
C GLN A 283 -18.87 81.51 15.80
N TRP A 284 -19.58 80.85 14.87
CA TRP A 284 -20.51 79.77 15.20
C TRP A 284 -19.81 78.56 15.79
N SER A 285 -18.63 78.21 15.28
CA SER A 285 -17.82 77.12 15.85
C SER A 285 -17.41 77.41 17.29
N ARG A 286 -17.07 78.67 17.61
CA ARG A 286 -16.78 79.10 18.99
C ARG A 286 -18.00 78.99 19.90
N TRP A 287 -19.19 79.34 19.42
CA TRP A 287 -20.43 79.14 20.19
C TRP A 287 -20.72 77.66 20.44
N LEU A 288 -20.47 76.78 19.47
CA LEU A 288 -20.59 75.34 19.67
C LEU A 288 -19.60 74.84 20.72
N ASP A 289 -18.37 75.37 20.73
CA ASP A 289 -17.37 75.05 21.75
C ASP A 289 -17.80 75.52 23.15
N ASP A 290 -18.36 76.74 23.27
CA ASP A 290 -18.84 77.32 24.52
C ASP A 290 -20.02 76.50 25.12
N GLU A 291 -20.92 76.01 24.26
CA GLU A 291 -22.06 75.14 24.65
C GLU A 291 -21.66 73.66 24.78
N GLY A 292 -20.41 73.30 24.50
CA GLY A 292 -19.89 71.94 24.63
C GLY A 292 -20.38 70.95 23.56
N ILE A 293 -20.91 71.44 22.44
CA ILE A 293 -21.38 70.64 21.31
C ILE A 293 -20.19 70.24 20.43
N ARG A 294 -20.09 68.96 20.08
CA ARG A 294 -19.00 68.42 19.26
C ARG A 294 -19.24 68.70 17.76
N TRP A 295 -18.18 69.08 17.06
CA TRP A 295 -18.16 69.31 15.60
C TRP A 295 -16.81 68.87 15.01
N SER A 296 -16.73 68.66 13.69
CA SER A 296 -15.62 67.98 13.01
C SER A 296 -14.25 68.65 13.15
N GLY A 297 -14.20 69.97 13.36
CA GLY A 297 -12.96 70.74 13.57
C GLY A 297 -12.66 71.07 15.03
N ALA A 298 -13.48 70.60 15.98
CA ALA A 298 -13.20 70.75 17.40
C ALA A 298 -12.00 69.89 17.81
N ALA A 299 -11.12 70.42 18.67
CA ALA A 299 -10.03 69.64 19.23
C ALA A 299 -10.58 68.36 19.93
N PRO A 300 -9.89 67.21 19.80
CA PRO A 300 -10.28 66.02 20.55
C PRO A 300 -10.24 66.35 22.05
N ARG A 301 -11.30 66.01 22.80
CA ARG A 301 -11.23 66.07 24.26
C ARG A 301 -10.04 65.18 24.66
N ARG A 302 -9.08 65.71 25.41
CA ARG A 302 -8.18 64.84 26.16
C ARG A 302 -9.09 63.94 26.98
N ALA A 303 -8.96 62.64 26.81
CA ALA A 303 -9.67 61.69 27.66
C ALA A 303 -9.35 62.05 29.10
N THR A 304 -10.30 62.65 29.81
CA THR A 304 -10.31 62.60 31.26
C THR A 304 -10.47 61.12 31.54
N GLY A 305 -9.37 60.48 31.94
CA GLY A 305 -9.40 59.08 32.33
C GLY A 305 -10.36 58.95 33.50
N ASP A 306 -11.56 58.45 33.25
CA ASP A 306 -12.38 57.82 34.27
C ASP A 306 -11.70 56.49 34.62
N GLY A 307 -10.65 56.62 35.43
CA GLY A 307 -10.12 55.55 36.25
C GLY A 307 -10.62 55.79 37.66
N ASP A 308 -11.56 54.96 38.12
CA ASP A 308 -11.80 54.73 39.53
C ASP A 308 -10.45 54.48 40.24
N GLY A 309 -10.08 55.34 41.21
CA GLY A 309 -8.93 55.08 42.06
C GLY A 309 -8.26 56.31 42.69
N ALA A 310 -8.82 56.78 43.80
CA ALA A 310 -8.13 57.36 44.97
C ALA A 310 -7.05 58.45 44.79
N GLY A 311 -7.44 59.68 45.11
CA GLY A 311 -6.74 60.58 46.03
C GLY A 311 -5.27 60.94 45.78
N ALA A 312 -5.02 62.10 45.17
CA ALA A 312 -3.91 62.98 45.55
C ALA A 312 -4.19 64.42 45.09
N SER A 313 -4.17 65.35 46.04
CA SER A 313 -4.19 66.80 45.82
C SER A 313 -2.79 67.28 45.35
N PRO A 314 -2.68 68.47 44.73
CA PRO A 314 -1.64 68.79 43.76
C PRO A 314 -0.36 69.35 44.41
N ALA A 315 0.79 68.99 43.86
CA ALA A 315 2.04 69.68 44.14
C ALA A 315 2.80 69.94 42.83
N SER A 316 3.25 71.19 42.75
CA SER A 316 4.09 71.84 41.75
C SER A 316 5.06 70.96 40.95
N ALA A 317 5.01 71.10 39.63
CA ALA A 317 6.20 71.06 38.78
C ALA A 317 5.95 71.90 37.52
N GLY A 318 6.53 73.10 37.49
CA GLY A 318 6.74 73.84 36.25
C GLY A 318 7.88 73.20 35.48
N GLY A 319 7.79 73.21 34.15
CA GLY A 319 8.91 72.90 33.27
C GLY A 319 8.55 72.02 32.08
N ALA A 320 8.35 72.68 30.95
CA ALA A 320 8.70 72.21 29.61
C ALA A 320 8.12 70.85 29.15
N ALA A 321 6.91 70.90 28.60
CA ALA A 321 6.48 69.97 27.55
C ALA A 321 5.87 70.78 26.39
N ALA A 322 6.73 71.58 25.73
CA ALA A 322 6.48 72.05 24.38
C ALA A 322 6.86 70.91 23.42
N ALA A 323 5.88 70.06 23.05
CA ALA A 323 6.00 69.12 21.93
C ALA A 323 4.64 68.47 21.62
N ALA A 324 3.88 69.09 20.72
CA ALA A 324 2.99 68.48 19.71
C ALA A 324 2.01 69.54 19.19
N ALA A 325 2.54 70.60 18.56
CA ALA A 325 1.77 71.31 17.57
C ALA A 325 1.72 70.41 16.32
N GLY A 326 0.53 70.17 15.76
CA GLY A 326 0.44 69.64 14.39
C GLY A 326 -0.57 68.53 14.10
N GLU A 327 -1.75 68.53 14.69
CA GLU A 327 -2.94 68.22 13.88
C GLU A 327 -3.72 69.52 13.78
N THR A 328 -3.42 70.31 12.75
CA THR A 328 -4.29 71.43 12.37
C THR A 328 -5.66 70.84 12.11
N ALA A 329 -6.61 71.08 13.01
CA ALA A 329 -7.99 70.66 12.80
C ALA A 329 -8.42 71.17 11.43
N GLU A 330 -8.76 70.26 10.52
CA GLU A 330 -9.28 70.63 9.21
C GLU A 330 -10.50 71.54 9.43
N PRO A 331 -10.57 72.71 8.76
CA PRO A 331 -11.71 73.59 8.91
C PRO A 331 -12.98 72.86 8.46
N PHE A 332 -14.12 73.17 9.08
CA PHE A 332 -15.41 72.65 8.66
C PHE A 332 -15.64 72.92 7.16
N ARG A 333 -16.10 71.87 6.46
CA ARG A 333 -16.34 71.83 5.02
C ARG A 333 -17.74 71.30 4.75
N VAL A 334 -18.63 72.19 4.33
CA VAL A 334 -20.04 71.85 4.06
C VAL A 334 -20.17 70.82 2.92
N GLU A 335 -19.24 70.86 1.96
CA GLU A 335 -19.21 69.95 0.83
C GLU A 335 -18.98 68.48 1.23
N GLN A 336 -18.33 68.23 2.38
CA GLN A 336 -18.11 66.88 2.88
C GLN A 336 -19.35 66.29 3.56
N LEU A 337 -20.28 67.14 4.02
CA LEU A 337 -21.50 66.73 4.71
C LEU A 337 -22.68 66.60 3.75
N LEU A 338 -22.86 67.59 2.86
CA LEU A 338 -24.05 67.71 2.01
C LEU A 338 -23.84 67.19 0.59
N SER A 339 -22.61 66.85 0.21
CA SER A 339 -22.29 66.32 -1.12
C SER A 339 -21.39 65.08 -1.06
N THR A 340 -21.22 64.44 -2.21
CA THR A 340 -20.30 63.32 -2.40
C THR A 340 -19.16 63.74 -3.31
N SER A 341 -17.98 63.12 -3.14
CA SER A 341 -16.83 63.40 -4.00
C SER A 341 -17.12 63.17 -5.49
N ALA A 342 -18.01 62.23 -5.82
CA ALA A 342 -18.43 61.97 -7.20
C ALA A 342 -19.29 63.13 -7.76
N ALA A 343 -20.21 63.68 -6.97
CA ALA A 343 -21.02 64.83 -7.37
C ALA A 343 -20.15 66.07 -7.60
N VAL A 344 -19.22 66.38 -6.69
CA VAL A 344 -18.28 67.50 -6.85
C VAL A 344 -17.43 67.36 -8.11
N GLN A 345 -16.93 66.15 -8.40
CA GLN A 345 -16.18 65.87 -9.63
C GLN A 345 -17.04 66.08 -10.89
N ALA A 346 -18.30 65.65 -10.86
CA ALA A 346 -19.23 65.89 -11.96
C ALA A 346 -19.49 67.39 -12.15
N TRP A 347 -19.56 68.18 -11.08
CA TRP A 347 -19.73 69.63 -11.21
C TRP A 347 -18.53 70.29 -11.89
N HIS A 348 -17.31 69.89 -11.54
CA HIS A 348 -16.10 70.38 -12.22
C HIS A 348 -16.04 69.94 -13.68
N ALA A 349 -16.45 68.71 -14.00
CA ALA A 349 -16.55 68.24 -15.38
C ALA A 349 -17.53 69.08 -16.21
N ASN A 350 -18.60 69.56 -15.58
CA ASN A 350 -19.62 70.44 -16.18
C ASN A 350 -19.25 71.93 -16.09
N GLY A 351 -17.99 72.26 -15.81
CA GLY A 351 -17.48 73.63 -15.88
C GLY A 351 -17.59 74.45 -14.60
N LEU A 352 -17.91 73.84 -13.45
CA LEU A 352 -17.80 74.53 -12.15
C LEU A 352 -16.31 74.79 -11.84
N PRO A 353 -15.92 76.04 -11.52
CA PRO A 353 -14.57 76.32 -11.06
C PRO A 353 -14.18 75.47 -9.84
N ALA A 354 -12.90 75.10 -9.76
CA ALA A 354 -12.36 74.21 -8.72
C ALA A 354 -12.10 74.91 -7.37
N ASP A 355 -12.53 76.16 -7.21
CA ASP A 355 -12.36 76.88 -5.97
C ASP A 355 -13.46 76.52 -4.96
N ARG A 356 -13.15 76.79 -3.69
CA ARG A 356 -14.03 76.47 -2.56
C ARG A 356 -15.35 77.23 -2.63
N LEU A 357 -15.33 78.51 -3.03
CA LEU A 357 -16.54 79.34 -3.06
C LEU A 357 -17.53 78.83 -4.11
N SER A 358 -17.05 78.47 -5.30
CA SER A 358 -17.89 77.88 -6.35
C SER A 358 -18.48 76.54 -5.94
N THR A 359 -17.70 75.69 -5.27
CA THR A 359 -18.18 74.40 -4.75
C THR A 359 -19.21 74.58 -3.63
N GLU A 360 -18.98 75.50 -2.68
CA GLU A 360 -19.96 75.86 -1.65
C GLU A 360 -21.25 76.41 -2.27
N ASN A 361 -21.15 77.29 -3.27
CA ASN A 361 -22.32 77.83 -3.95
C ASN A 361 -23.11 76.73 -4.68
N ALA A 362 -22.43 75.77 -5.32
CA ALA A 362 -23.09 74.63 -5.94
C ALA A 362 -23.82 73.74 -4.92
N VAL A 363 -23.21 73.51 -3.74
CA VAL A 363 -23.86 72.80 -2.63
C VAL A 363 -25.10 73.55 -2.15
N LEU A 364 -24.96 74.84 -1.81
CA LEU A 364 -26.05 75.69 -1.34
C LEU A 364 -27.18 75.77 -2.37
N MET A 365 -26.84 75.86 -3.65
CA MET A 365 -27.82 75.81 -4.70
C MET A 365 -28.61 74.52 -4.60
N GLN A 366 -27.94 73.36 -4.53
CA GLN A 366 -28.50 72.00 -4.44
C GLN A 366 -29.33 71.69 -3.20
N THR A 367 -29.01 72.32 -2.07
CA THR A 367 -29.64 72.01 -0.79
C THR A 367 -30.73 72.99 -0.39
N SER A 368 -30.72 74.21 -0.93
CA SER A 368 -31.68 75.24 -0.57
C SER A 368 -33.10 74.88 -1.03
N GLU A 369 -34.06 75.06 -0.13
CA GLU A 369 -35.49 74.91 -0.44
C GLU A 369 -36.04 76.04 -1.32
N GLN A 370 -35.36 77.19 -1.33
CA GLN A 370 -35.75 78.37 -2.11
C GLN A 370 -34.88 78.51 -3.35
N TRP A 371 -35.43 79.08 -4.41
CA TRP A 371 -34.70 79.36 -5.64
C TRP A 371 -33.61 80.41 -5.38
N PRO A 372 -32.32 80.04 -5.44
CA PRO A 372 -31.24 80.98 -5.20
C PRO A 372 -31.19 82.00 -6.33
N PHE A 373 -31.10 83.29 -5.99
CA PHE A 373 -30.85 84.33 -6.96
C PHE A 373 -29.35 84.46 -7.23
N LEU A 374 -28.91 84.15 -8.45
CA LEU A 374 -27.49 84.17 -8.82
C LEU A 374 -27.02 85.58 -9.18
N ILE A 375 -26.10 86.13 -8.38
CA ILE A 375 -25.36 87.35 -8.70
C ILE A 375 -24.05 86.95 -9.37
N ASP A 376 -24.05 86.91 -10.71
CA ASP A 376 -22.95 86.38 -11.51
C ASP A 376 -22.55 87.35 -12.64
N PRO A 377 -21.68 88.35 -12.38
CA PRO A 377 -21.25 89.30 -13.39
C PRO A 377 -20.34 88.67 -14.47
N GLN A 378 -19.79 87.49 -14.22
CA GLN A 378 -18.88 86.80 -15.15
C GLN A 378 -19.58 85.72 -16.00
N GLY A 379 -20.83 85.39 -15.69
CA GLY A 379 -21.63 84.38 -16.41
C GLY A 379 -21.20 82.93 -16.16
N GLN A 380 -20.32 82.66 -15.18
CA GLN A 380 -19.81 81.32 -14.88
C GLN A 380 -20.88 80.42 -14.26
N GLY A 381 -21.67 80.94 -13.32
CA GLY A 381 -22.79 80.23 -12.71
C GLY A 381 -23.88 79.92 -13.73
N LEU A 382 -24.21 80.87 -14.62
CA LEU A 382 -25.17 80.63 -15.70
C LEU A 382 -24.70 79.55 -16.68
N ALA A 383 -23.41 79.58 -17.06
CA ALA A 383 -22.82 78.57 -17.93
C ALA A 383 -22.87 77.18 -17.29
N TRP A 384 -22.52 77.07 -16.00
CA TRP A 384 -22.57 75.82 -15.25
C TRP A 384 -24.00 75.27 -15.11
N VAL A 385 -24.99 76.10 -14.75
CA VAL A 385 -26.39 75.67 -14.62
C VAL A 385 -26.92 75.11 -15.95
N ARG A 386 -26.59 75.75 -17.07
CA ARG A 386 -26.98 75.26 -18.40
C ARG A 386 -26.32 73.92 -18.73
N ALA A 387 -25.04 73.77 -18.42
CA ALA A 387 -24.31 72.52 -18.62
C ALA A 387 -24.87 71.38 -17.74
N GLN A 388 -25.20 71.67 -16.48
CA GLN A 388 -25.86 70.72 -15.57
C GLN A 388 -27.22 70.29 -16.08
N LEU A 389 -28.09 71.25 -16.45
CA LEU A 389 -29.41 70.97 -17.01
C LEU A 389 -29.35 70.12 -18.28
N ALA A 390 -28.39 70.39 -19.16
CA ALA A 390 -28.19 69.60 -20.36
C ALA A 390 -27.73 68.17 -20.05
N ALA A 391 -26.85 68.01 -19.06
CA ALA A 391 -26.38 66.71 -18.59
C ALA A 391 -27.50 65.90 -17.93
N ASP A 392 -28.31 66.54 -17.08
CA ASP A 392 -29.47 65.92 -16.42
C ASP A 392 -30.53 65.49 -17.46
N ALA A 393 -30.82 66.35 -18.44
CA ALA A 393 -31.74 66.01 -19.54
C ALA A 393 -31.23 64.82 -20.39
N GLN A 394 -29.93 64.73 -20.62
CA GLN A 394 -29.33 63.57 -21.31
C GLN A 394 -29.37 62.29 -20.47
N ALA A 395 -29.23 62.39 -19.15
CA ALA A 395 -29.37 61.27 -18.23
C ALA A 395 -30.82 60.75 -18.17
N ASP A 396 -31.82 61.63 -18.17
CA ASP A 396 -33.24 61.27 -18.18
C ASP A 396 -33.65 60.57 -19.49
N VAL A 397 -33.13 61.04 -20.63
CA VAL A 397 -33.37 60.39 -21.94
C VAL A 397 -32.70 59.02 -22.02
N ALA A 398 -31.49 58.86 -21.46
CA ALA A 398 -30.80 57.57 -21.40
C ALA A 398 -31.48 56.58 -20.43
N GLY A 399 -32.03 57.07 -19.30
CA GLY A 399 -32.82 56.29 -18.35
C GLY A 399 -34.18 55.85 -18.90
N ALA A 400 -34.84 56.71 -19.67
CA ALA A 400 -36.09 56.38 -20.37
C ALA A 400 -35.87 55.38 -21.53
N GLY A 401 -34.69 55.40 -22.17
CA GLY A 401 -34.31 54.47 -23.24
C GLY A 401 -34.00 53.03 -22.79
N ALA A 402 -33.79 52.79 -21.50
CA ALA A 402 -33.56 51.44 -20.95
C ALA A 402 -34.84 50.69 -20.56
N GLY A 403 -36.02 51.34 -20.69
CA GLY A 403 -37.33 50.81 -20.26
C GLY A 403 -38.21 50.23 -21.38
N ALA A 404 -37.80 50.23 -22.64
CA ALA A 404 -38.63 49.73 -23.74
C ALA A 404 -37.84 48.92 -24.77
N GLY A 405 -37.90 47.59 -24.65
CA GLY A 405 -37.78 46.68 -25.79
C GLY A 405 -36.51 45.84 -25.90
N ALA A 406 -36.44 44.75 -25.13
CA ALA A 406 -35.98 43.46 -25.65
C ALA A 406 -36.43 42.33 -24.72
N VAL A 407 -37.63 41.81 -24.97
CA VAL A 407 -37.94 40.42 -24.59
C VAL A 407 -37.21 39.53 -25.60
N ALA A 408 -36.23 38.76 -25.12
CA ALA A 408 -35.75 37.56 -25.80
C ALA A 408 -35.87 36.37 -24.83
N PRO A 409 -36.20 35.17 -25.33
CA PRO A 409 -36.93 34.16 -24.58
C PRO A 409 -36.04 33.23 -23.76
N ALA A 410 -36.61 32.70 -22.69
CA ALA A 410 -36.15 31.48 -22.03
C ALA A 410 -36.88 30.27 -22.62
N ALA A 411 -36.17 29.39 -23.33
CA ALA A 411 -36.45 27.95 -23.45
C ALA A 411 -35.23 27.25 -24.07
N GLY A 412 -34.74 26.20 -23.40
CA GLY A 412 -33.40 25.65 -23.59
C GLY A 412 -33.24 24.55 -24.62
N ALA A 413 -32.01 24.03 -24.67
CA ALA A 413 -31.67 22.75 -25.29
C ALA A 413 -30.56 22.07 -24.46
N LEU A 414 -30.89 20.89 -23.96
CA LEU A 414 -30.00 19.87 -23.42
C LEU A 414 -29.56 18.93 -24.56
N ALA A 415 -28.25 18.65 -24.68
CA ALA A 415 -27.62 17.38 -25.06
C ALA A 415 -26.12 17.65 -25.36
N ALA A 416 -25.12 16.78 -25.14
CA ALA A 416 -24.80 15.65 -24.27
C ALA A 416 -23.36 15.19 -24.69
N GLU A 417 -22.74 14.30 -23.88
CA GLU A 417 -21.39 13.67 -23.98
C GLU A 417 -20.20 14.50 -23.46
N GLY A 418 -19.44 14.10 -22.43
CA GLY A 418 -19.40 12.93 -21.52
C GLY A 418 -18.22 13.15 -20.53
N GLY A 419 -18.09 12.57 -19.35
CA GLY A 419 -18.91 11.63 -18.58
C GLY A 419 -18.33 11.42 -17.17
N GLN A 420 -19.19 10.82 -16.32
CA GLN A 420 -18.94 10.05 -15.07
C GLN A 420 -18.45 10.86 -13.84
N GLY A 421 -19.19 11.02 -12.74
CA GLY A 421 -19.95 10.05 -11.91
C GLY A 421 -19.08 9.74 -10.67
N ALA A 422 -19.45 9.92 -9.40
CA ALA A 422 -20.65 9.54 -8.63
C ALA A 422 -20.57 10.27 -7.25
N GLU A 423 -21.63 10.91 -6.74
CA GLU A 423 -22.71 10.35 -5.88
C GLU A 423 -22.50 10.62 -4.36
N ARG A 424 -23.35 11.48 -3.76
CA ARG A 424 -24.15 11.20 -2.54
C ARG A 424 -24.97 12.41 -2.04
N GLN A 425 -26.29 12.26 -2.16
CA GLN A 425 -27.38 12.50 -1.19
C GLN A 425 -27.42 13.77 -0.31
N ALA A 426 -28.32 14.69 -0.71
CA ALA A 426 -29.60 15.04 -0.08
C ALA A 426 -29.79 15.24 1.45
N ALA A 427 -30.59 16.30 1.71
CA ALA A 427 -31.37 16.65 2.91
C ALA A 427 -30.57 17.23 4.09
N GLY A 428 -30.89 18.39 4.66
CA GLY A 428 -32.03 19.30 4.54
C GLY A 428 -32.00 20.20 5.79
N GLY A 429 -32.58 21.39 5.73
CA GLY A 429 -32.82 22.19 6.94
C GLY A 429 -32.42 23.66 6.80
N SER A 430 -33.39 24.46 6.40
CA SER A 430 -33.35 25.92 6.41
C SER A 430 -33.02 26.49 7.80
N LYS A 431 -32.19 27.53 7.85
CA LYS A 431 -32.36 28.63 8.83
C LYS A 431 -31.83 29.93 8.22
N GLY A 432 -32.68 30.94 8.27
CA GLY A 432 -32.62 32.12 7.44
C GLY A 432 -31.43 33.04 7.70
N ALA A 433 -30.91 33.59 6.60
CA ALA A 433 -30.18 34.84 6.60
C ALA A 433 -31.13 35.92 6.04
N ARG A 434 -31.69 36.75 6.94
CA ARG A 434 -32.26 38.04 6.55
C ARG A 434 -31.11 38.85 5.93
N ARG A 435 -31.10 38.96 4.59
CA ARG A 435 -30.35 40.02 3.91
C ARG A 435 -30.97 41.35 4.34
N ALA A 436 -30.22 42.14 5.08
CA ALA A 436 -30.49 43.55 5.24
C ALA A 436 -30.57 44.15 3.85
N ALA A 437 -31.73 44.68 3.49
CA ALA A 437 -31.91 45.50 2.32
C ALA A 437 -30.95 46.68 2.46
N GLY A 438 -29.91 46.70 1.60
CA GLY A 438 -29.13 47.91 1.41
C GLY A 438 -30.09 48.98 0.91
N ALA A 439 -30.26 50.02 1.73
CA ALA A 439 -30.98 51.21 1.33
C ALA A 439 -30.37 51.71 0.02
N ALA A 440 -31.21 51.79 -1.01
CA ALA A 440 -30.85 52.44 -2.27
C ALA A 440 -30.31 53.85 -1.95
N PRO A 441 -29.26 54.33 -2.64
CA PRO A 441 -28.84 55.71 -2.48
C PRO A 441 -30.03 56.61 -2.80
N ALA A 442 -30.41 57.47 -1.86
CA ALA A 442 -31.40 58.49 -2.08
C ALA A 442 -30.98 59.30 -3.32
N ALA A 443 -31.89 59.42 -4.29
CA ALA A 443 -31.68 60.26 -5.47
C ALA A 443 -31.33 61.68 -5.02
N PRO A 444 -30.39 62.38 -5.70
CA PRO A 444 -30.06 63.75 -5.35
C PRO A 444 -31.33 64.62 -5.42
N PRO A 445 -31.51 65.61 -4.53
CA PRO A 445 -32.64 66.51 -4.58
C PRO A 445 -32.63 67.24 -5.94
N ALA A 446 -33.65 66.95 -6.75
CA ALA A 446 -33.77 67.48 -8.09
C ALA A 446 -34.28 68.92 -8.02
N ILE A 447 -33.35 69.88 -8.08
CA ILE A 447 -33.68 71.30 -8.30
C ILE A 447 -34.42 71.49 -9.61
N PHE A 448 -34.17 70.63 -10.58
CA PHE A 448 -34.63 70.84 -11.95
C PHE A 448 -35.83 69.97 -12.35
N ALA A 449 -36.28 69.03 -11.51
CA ALA A 449 -37.41 68.14 -11.85
C ALA A 449 -38.78 68.82 -11.91
N ARG A 450 -38.91 70.08 -11.47
CA ARG A 450 -40.18 70.83 -11.55
C ARG A 450 -40.30 71.77 -12.75
N ALA A 451 -39.25 71.93 -13.55
CA ALA A 451 -39.26 72.83 -14.71
C ALA A 451 -39.81 72.17 -16.00
N THR A 452 -40.11 70.87 -15.99
CA THR A 452 -40.61 70.13 -17.16
C THR A 452 -42.13 70.15 -17.31
N ASP A 453 -42.88 70.70 -16.35
CA ASP A 453 -44.30 70.97 -16.54
C ASP A 453 -44.45 72.30 -17.29
N GLY A 454 -44.70 72.20 -18.60
CA GLY A 454 -44.64 73.28 -19.59
C GLY A 454 -45.57 74.45 -19.32
N ARG A 455 -45.17 75.37 -18.43
CA ARG A 455 -45.81 76.67 -18.25
C ARG A 455 -44.85 77.72 -17.73
N LEU A 456 -44.01 78.25 -18.62
CA LEU A 456 -43.35 79.54 -18.45
C LEU A 456 -43.41 80.30 -19.79
N GLU A 457 -44.57 80.90 -20.05
CA GLU A 457 -44.65 82.12 -20.85
C GLU A 457 -44.57 83.30 -19.87
N HIS A 458 -43.64 84.23 -20.12
CA HIS A 458 -43.52 85.56 -19.53
C HIS A 458 -43.42 85.68 -17.99
N GLU A 459 -42.20 85.92 -17.48
CA GLU A 459 -41.78 87.16 -16.79
C GLU A 459 -40.28 87.16 -16.48
#